data_AF-A0A8H4AX02-F1
#
_entry.id   AF-A0A8H4AX02-F1
#
_cell.length_a   1.000
_cell.length_b   1.000
_cell.length_c   1.000
_cell.angle_alpha   90.00
_cell.angle_beta   90.00
_cell.angle_gamma   90.00
#
_symmetry.space_group_name_H-M   'P 1'
#
loop_
_entity.id
_entity.type
_entity.pdbx_description
1 polymer ?
#
loop_
_entity_poly.entity_id
_entity_poly.type
_entity_poly.pdbx_seq_one_letter_code
_entity_poly.pdbx_strand_id
1 'polypeptide(L)'
;MNQKPGNDFSTNNTKLLEERLRRYEDEVGQISSKSTLIDRVSYLRKKRENDVSKTIINIEDSRNFDLCFVLDCTDSMSPYIEATKEHILKVASYVNRHNSKFKFWVGFCGYRDHYDYDRLQILNFTNSLEKFKIYITNKVMAKGGGDVAEDVLGGLNAAITEMTWSNPTRILIHIGDAPPHGRRFTKFNDDYPNGDPNGLTAESVLKKMKLKKILYYFGKINDSTDVMLNVFREIIGDLPVFDLMTMGDNPELLVDKFCKATSSAIFSSITLTTTLRNSESIYSLQQKKLHINPHEPDWTTHPEKTGKLLCCIPPRTLAEVKDEYYFTNSSFIEQDIFFKLAPQPFSVGTERYAYFALDTSLGQANKLVIKKYHDIKIGTIERYLESVEIFNIAYFFSTKFNIAVERVGINKKVTFIDVKVLYDETDNTYYSVEKYINNANSKNLM
;
A
#
# COMPACT_ATOMS: atom_id res chain seq x y z
N MET A 1 -16.96 -4.81 59.38
CA MET A 1 -17.94 -4.76 58.27
C MET A 1 -17.16 -4.54 56.99
N ASN A 2 -16.90 -5.63 56.24
CA ASN A 2 -16.23 -5.58 54.94
C ASN A 2 -17.27 -5.34 53.86
N GLN A 3 -17.25 -4.16 53.22
CA GLN A 3 -17.93 -3.96 51.94
C GLN A 3 -16.96 -4.33 50.82
N LYS A 4 -17.32 -5.37 50.06
CA LYS A 4 -16.69 -5.67 48.76
C LYS A 4 -17.04 -4.53 47.78
N PRO A 5 -16.10 -4.04 46.96
CA PRO A 5 -16.44 -3.20 45.83
C PRO A 5 -17.23 -4.03 44.81
N GLY A 6 -18.35 -3.46 44.35
CA GLY A 6 -19.29 -4.11 43.44
C GLY A 6 -18.71 -4.44 42.07
N ASN A 7 -19.14 -5.56 41.52
CA ASN A 7 -18.94 -5.99 40.14
C ASN A 7 -19.63 -4.99 39.19
N ASP A 8 -18.85 -4.11 38.56
CA ASP A 8 -19.27 -3.36 37.35
C ASP A 8 -18.53 -3.88 36.09
N PHE A 9 -17.80 -5.00 36.22
CA PHE A 9 -16.97 -5.60 35.17
C PHE A 9 -17.74 -6.50 34.17
N SER A 10 -19.02 -6.86 34.41
CA SER A 10 -19.76 -7.77 33.52
C SER A 10 -20.56 -7.08 32.43
N THR A 11 -20.91 -5.80 32.60
CA THR A 11 -21.82 -5.06 31.72
C THR A 11 -21.12 -4.63 30.42
N ASN A 12 -19.84 -4.23 30.48
CA ASN A 12 -19.09 -3.77 29.31
C ASN A 12 -18.72 -4.87 28.31
N ASN A 13 -18.37 -6.08 28.79
CA ASN A 13 -18.07 -7.23 27.93
C ASN A 13 -19.29 -7.65 27.10
N THR A 14 -20.48 -7.49 27.67
CA THR A 14 -21.75 -7.82 27.01
C THR A 14 -22.04 -6.84 25.87
N LYS A 15 -21.74 -5.55 26.04
CA LYS A 15 -21.95 -4.52 25.01
C LYS A 15 -21.04 -4.71 23.79
N LEU A 16 -19.75 -4.98 23.99
CA LEU A 16 -18.81 -5.25 22.90
C LEU A 16 -19.20 -6.51 22.10
N LEU A 17 -19.62 -7.56 22.82
CA LEU A 17 -20.10 -8.79 22.20
C LEU A 17 -21.42 -8.55 21.43
N GLU A 18 -22.35 -7.79 21.98
CA GLU A 18 -23.60 -7.40 21.31
C GLU A 18 -23.37 -6.55 20.06
N GLU A 19 -22.41 -5.64 20.08
CA GLU A 19 -22.02 -4.82 18.92
C GLU A 19 -21.36 -5.65 17.82
N ARG A 20 -20.48 -6.61 18.18
CA ARG A 20 -19.97 -7.61 17.23
C ARG A 20 -21.16 -8.34 16.60
N LEU A 21 -22.08 -8.85 17.41
CA LEU A 21 -23.19 -9.67 16.95
C LEU A 21 -24.22 -8.95 16.06
N ARG A 22 -24.65 -7.73 16.41
CA ARG A 22 -25.60 -6.95 15.58
C ARG A 22 -25.10 -6.73 14.15
N ARG A 23 -23.80 -6.54 13.97
CA ARG A 23 -23.22 -6.24 12.64
C ARG A 23 -23.11 -7.48 11.76
N TYR A 24 -22.83 -8.64 12.34
CA TYR A 24 -22.88 -9.89 11.60
C TYR A 24 -24.30 -10.25 11.14
N GLU A 25 -25.32 -9.84 11.90
CA GLU A 25 -26.72 -9.93 11.51
C GLU A 25 -27.06 -9.00 10.33
N ASP A 26 -26.54 -7.76 10.32
CA ASP A 26 -26.72 -6.78 9.23
C ASP A 26 -26.03 -7.19 7.92
N GLU A 27 -24.85 -7.84 7.98
CA GLU A 27 -24.08 -8.22 6.78
C GLU A 27 -24.62 -9.45 6.04
N VAL A 28 -25.44 -10.27 6.69
CA VAL A 28 -25.89 -11.56 6.12
C VAL A 28 -27.39 -11.61 5.90
N GLY A 29 -28.16 -10.74 6.55
CA GLY A 29 -29.61 -10.84 6.51
C GLY A 29 -30.05 -12.16 7.16
N GLN A 30 -30.27 -12.09 8.47
CA GLN A 30 -30.86 -13.11 9.36
C GLN A 30 -29.86 -13.96 10.18
N ILE A 31 -29.83 -13.64 11.47
CA ILE A 31 -29.94 -14.64 12.53
C ILE A 31 -31.31 -14.39 13.18
N SER A 32 -32.10 -15.44 13.40
CA SER A 32 -33.36 -15.32 14.14
C SER A 32 -33.08 -14.75 15.53
N SER A 33 -33.84 -13.73 15.95
CA SER A 33 -33.74 -13.09 17.28
C SER A 33 -33.94 -14.05 18.47
N LYS A 34 -34.21 -15.34 18.21
CA LYS A 34 -34.35 -16.43 19.17
C LYS A 34 -33.13 -17.37 19.29
N SER A 35 -32.01 -17.13 18.59
CA SER A 35 -30.81 -17.99 18.70
C SER A 35 -30.06 -17.78 20.02
N THR A 36 -29.50 -18.84 20.61
CA THR A 36 -28.72 -18.73 21.86
C THR A 36 -27.40 -17.99 21.62
N LEU A 37 -26.77 -17.44 22.67
CA LEU A 37 -25.43 -16.83 22.58
C LEU A 37 -24.39 -17.80 21.97
N ILE A 38 -24.53 -19.09 22.24
CA ILE A 38 -23.64 -20.15 21.72
C ILE A 38 -23.80 -20.30 20.19
N ASP A 39 -25.02 -20.29 19.68
CA ASP A 39 -25.30 -20.37 18.23
C ASP A 39 -24.70 -19.17 17.49
N ARG A 40 -24.87 -17.98 18.09
CA ARG A 40 -24.34 -16.72 17.58
C ARG A 40 -22.82 -16.71 17.50
N VAL A 41 -22.13 -17.11 18.57
CA VAL A 41 -20.66 -17.23 18.61
C VAL A 41 -20.15 -18.27 17.60
N SER A 42 -20.81 -19.42 17.49
CA SER A 42 -20.46 -20.48 16.52
C SER A 42 -20.59 -20.00 15.07
N TYR A 43 -21.60 -19.18 14.78
CA TYR A 43 -21.76 -18.54 13.49
C TYR A 43 -20.62 -17.56 13.17
N LEU A 44 -20.24 -16.69 14.12
CA LEU A 44 -19.12 -15.76 13.95
C LEU A 44 -17.82 -16.47 13.59
N ARG A 45 -17.55 -17.58 14.29
CA ARG A 45 -16.39 -18.44 14.05
C ARG A 45 -16.37 -18.92 12.60
N LYS A 46 -17.47 -19.52 12.13
CA LYS A 46 -17.54 -20.08 10.77
C LYS A 46 -17.33 -19.00 9.70
N LYS A 47 -17.83 -17.78 9.95
CA LYS A 47 -17.59 -16.64 9.05
C LYS A 47 -16.12 -16.20 9.07
N ARG A 48 -15.51 -16.08 10.25
CA ARG A 48 -14.08 -15.77 10.40
C ARG A 48 -13.21 -16.82 9.70
N GLU A 49 -13.51 -18.10 9.86
CA GLU A 49 -12.82 -19.21 9.17
C GLU A 49 -12.92 -19.09 7.64
N ASN A 50 -14.12 -18.76 7.13
CA ASN A 50 -14.31 -18.51 5.70
C ASN A 50 -13.51 -17.30 5.20
N ASP A 51 -13.49 -16.20 5.94
CA ASP A 51 -12.77 -14.98 5.53
C ASP A 51 -11.25 -15.15 5.63
N VAL A 52 -10.76 -15.89 6.63
CA VAL A 52 -9.36 -16.33 6.72
C VAL A 52 -9.02 -17.22 5.51
N SER A 53 -9.87 -18.19 5.18
CA SER A 53 -9.64 -19.09 4.04
C SER A 53 -9.59 -18.32 2.72
N LYS A 54 -10.52 -17.38 2.49
CA LYS A 54 -10.48 -16.47 1.33
C LYS A 54 -9.19 -15.64 1.30
N THR A 55 -8.76 -15.12 2.45
CA THR A 55 -7.53 -14.32 2.55
C THR A 55 -6.31 -15.15 2.22
N ILE A 56 -6.23 -16.40 2.71
CA ILE A 56 -5.15 -17.33 2.36
C ILE A 56 -5.15 -17.56 0.86
N ILE A 57 -6.28 -17.93 0.25
CA ILE A 57 -6.38 -18.14 -1.21
C ILE A 57 -5.94 -16.88 -1.98
N ASN A 58 -6.36 -15.69 -1.54
CA ASN A 58 -5.94 -14.44 -2.16
C ASN A 58 -4.43 -14.20 -2.05
N ILE A 59 -3.83 -14.50 -0.89
CA ILE A 59 -2.38 -14.46 -0.70
C ILE A 59 -1.71 -15.43 -1.66
N GLU A 60 -2.20 -16.66 -1.77
CA GLU A 60 -1.63 -17.66 -2.67
C GLU A 60 -1.72 -17.26 -4.13
N ASP A 61 -2.86 -16.73 -4.57
CA ASP A 61 -3.05 -16.27 -5.94
C ASP A 61 -2.21 -15.03 -6.27
N SER A 62 -2.01 -14.14 -5.29
CA SER A 62 -1.15 -12.95 -5.45
C SER A 62 0.34 -13.25 -5.51
N ARG A 63 0.74 -14.51 -5.23
CA ARG A 63 2.14 -14.93 -5.35
C ARG A 63 2.62 -14.91 -6.80
N ASN A 64 1.69 -14.92 -7.76
CA ASN A 64 2.01 -14.81 -9.18
C ASN A 64 1.72 -13.40 -9.70
N PHE A 65 2.69 -12.78 -10.37
CA PHE A 65 2.52 -11.43 -10.90
C PHE A 65 3.25 -11.19 -12.22
N ASP A 66 2.75 -10.23 -12.99
CA ASP A 66 3.35 -9.75 -14.22
C ASP A 66 4.02 -8.40 -13.96
N LEU A 67 5.29 -8.27 -14.37
CA LEU A 67 6.09 -7.05 -14.26
C LEU A 67 6.56 -6.60 -15.65
N CYS A 68 6.02 -5.49 -16.14
CA CYS A 68 6.43 -4.89 -17.41
C CYS A 68 7.27 -3.64 -17.17
N PHE A 69 8.41 -3.55 -17.83
CA PHE A 69 9.18 -2.32 -17.96
C PHE A 69 8.86 -1.65 -19.29
N VAL A 70 8.36 -0.41 -19.24
CA VAL A 70 8.23 0.46 -20.41
C VAL A 70 9.37 1.45 -20.38
N LEU A 71 10.13 1.59 -21.46
CA LEU A 71 11.35 2.38 -21.47
C LEU A 71 11.43 3.27 -22.70
N ASP A 72 11.68 4.55 -22.47
CA ASP A 72 12.15 5.48 -23.48
C ASP A 72 13.50 5.03 -24.02
N CYS A 73 13.58 4.84 -25.34
CA CYS A 73 14.77 4.34 -26.03
C CYS A 73 15.31 5.34 -27.07
N THR A 74 14.98 6.63 -26.98
CA THR A 74 15.51 7.68 -27.89
C THR A 74 16.91 8.14 -27.48
N ASP A 75 17.53 8.96 -28.34
CA ASP A 75 18.93 9.37 -28.13
C ASP A 75 19.15 10.21 -26.86
N SER A 76 18.13 10.95 -26.37
CA SER A 76 18.19 11.70 -25.11
C SER A 76 18.52 10.80 -23.91
N MET A 77 18.07 9.54 -23.97
CA MET A 77 18.30 8.52 -22.95
C MET A 77 19.73 7.95 -22.96
N SER A 78 20.58 8.30 -23.93
CA SER A 78 21.96 7.77 -24.05
C SER A 78 22.79 7.85 -22.75
N PRO A 79 22.77 8.95 -21.97
CA PRO A 79 23.50 9.03 -20.70
C PRO A 79 22.96 8.09 -19.62
N TYR A 80 21.71 7.62 -19.75
CA TYR A 80 20.97 6.91 -18.71
C TYR A 80 20.66 5.45 -19.06
N ILE A 81 20.70 5.08 -20.34
CA ILE A 81 20.16 3.81 -20.83
C ILE A 81 20.89 2.59 -20.26
N GLU A 82 22.22 2.61 -20.19
CA GLU A 82 23.00 1.48 -19.66
C GLU A 82 22.79 1.29 -18.15
N ALA A 83 22.80 2.39 -17.38
CA ALA A 83 22.47 2.35 -15.97
C ALA A 83 21.04 1.81 -15.75
N THR A 84 20.09 2.28 -16.56
CA THR A 84 18.69 1.83 -16.50
C THR A 84 18.55 0.35 -16.83
N LYS A 85 19.24 -0.15 -17.86
CA LYS A 85 19.31 -1.58 -18.20
C LYS A 85 19.86 -2.40 -17.03
N GLU A 86 20.98 -1.98 -16.45
CA GLU A 86 21.55 -2.64 -15.28
C GLU A 86 20.56 -2.68 -14.11
N HIS A 87 19.83 -1.59 -13.88
CA HIS A 87 18.83 -1.48 -12.81
C HIS A 87 17.65 -2.42 -13.01
N ILE A 88 17.08 -2.46 -14.22
CA ILE A 88 16.00 -3.37 -14.59
C ILE A 88 16.41 -4.83 -14.29
N LEU A 89 17.64 -5.20 -14.65
CA LEU A 89 18.19 -6.54 -14.40
C LEU A 89 18.43 -6.83 -12.92
N LYS A 90 18.92 -5.85 -12.15
CA LYS A 90 19.10 -5.96 -10.69
C LYS A 90 17.76 -6.14 -9.99
N VAL A 91 16.73 -5.38 -10.36
CA VAL A 91 15.37 -5.53 -9.81
C VAL A 91 14.82 -6.91 -10.11
N ALA A 92 14.86 -7.35 -11.37
CA ALA A 92 14.35 -8.66 -11.75
C ALA A 92 15.09 -9.79 -10.99
N SER A 93 16.40 -9.65 -10.79
CA SER A 93 17.21 -10.58 -10.00
C SER A 93 16.89 -10.52 -8.50
N TYR A 94 16.67 -9.33 -7.95
CA TYR A 94 16.32 -9.13 -6.55
C TYR A 94 14.96 -9.77 -6.23
N VAL A 95 13.96 -9.49 -7.06
CA VAL A 95 12.63 -10.11 -6.97
C VAL A 95 12.75 -11.63 -7.02
N ASN A 96 13.54 -12.19 -7.95
CA ASN A 96 13.73 -13.63 -8.07
C ASN A 96 14.41 -14.26 -6.83
N ARG A 97 15.41 -13.59 -6.24
CA ARG A 97 16.19 -14.12 -5.11
C ARG A 97 15.47 -14.04 -3.77
N HIS A 98 14.81 -12.93 -3.49
CA HIS A 98 14.26 -12.65 -2.15
C HIS A 98 12.85 -13.21 -1.93
N ASN A 99 12.23 -13.73 -2.98
CA ASN A 99 10.83 -14.13 -2.97
C ASN A 99 10.65 -15.52 -3.60
N SER A 100 11.30 -16.55 -3.07
CA SER A 100 11.20 -17.94 -3.60
C SER A 100 9.78 -18.52 -3.63
N LYS A 101 8.84 -17.89 -2.91
CA LYS A 101 7.41 -18.23 -2.90
C LYS A 101 6.60 -17.49 -3.97
N PHE A 102 7.17 -16.46 -4.59
CA PHE A 102 6.53 -15.69 -5.65
C PHE A 102 7.07 -16.13 -7.00
N LYS A 103 6.18 -16.28 -7.99
CA LYS A 103 6.56 -16.47 -9.39
C LYS A 103 6.23 -15.20 -10.12
N PHE A 104 7.13 -14.73 -10.96
CA PHE A 104 6.86 -13.56 -11.76
C PHE A 104 7.22 -13.79 -13.21
N TRP A 105 6.49 -13.10 -14.08
CA TRP A 105 6.79 -13.01 -15.48
C TRP A 105 7.20 -11.57 -15.76
N VAL A 106 8.36 -11.42 -16.38
CA VAL A 106 8.90 -10.11 -16.73
C VAL A 106 8.78 -9.89 -18.22
N GLY A 107 8.35 -8.69 -18.60
CA GLY A 107 8.23 -8.25 -19.98
C GLY A 107 8.85 -6.87 -20.16
N PHE A 108 9.07 -6.48 -21.41
CA PHE A 108 9.66 -5.20 -21.77
C PHE A 108 8.96 -4.59 -22.99
N CYS A 109 8.76 -3.28 -22.97
CA CYS A 109 8.27 -2.49 -24.08
C CYS A 109 9.11 -1.21 -24.22
N GLY A 110 10.01 -1.18 -25.20
CA GLY A 110 10.73 0.02 -25.58
C GLY A 110 9.90 0.86 -26.56
N TYR A 111 9.94 2.18 -26.43
CA TYR A 111 9.38 3.10 -27.43
C TYR A 111 10.39 4.16 -27.86
N ARG A 112 10.14 4.78 -29.01
CA ARG A 112 10.88 5.91 -29.59
C ARG A 112 9.92 6.89 -30.26
N ASP A 113 10.36 7.72 -31.19
CA ASP A 113 9.49 8.64 -31.92
C ASP A 113 8.80 7.98 -33.14
N HIS A 114 7.76 8.59 -33.68
CA HIS A 114 6.90 8.09 -34.74
C HIS A 114 7.60 7.78 -36.06
N TYR A 115 8.66 8.50 -36.40
CA TYR A 115 9.43 8.30 -37.64
C TYR A 115 10.62 7.35 -37.45
N ASP A 116 10.86 6.84 -36.24
CA ASP A 116 11.97 5.95 -35.98
C ASP A 116 11.75 4.52 -36.49
N TYR A 117 12.84 3.93 -37.00
CA TYR A 117 12.91 2.50 -37.19
C TYR A 117 12.97 1.78 -35.85
N ASP A 118 12.27 0.65 -35.73
CA ASP A 118 12.03 -0.04 -34.46
C ASP A 118 11.36 0.86 -33.41
N ARG A 119 10.40 1.71 -33.84
CA ARG A 119 9.61 2.59 -32.96
C ARG A 119 9.15 1.90 -31.68
N LEU A 120 8.62 0.68 -31.80
CA LEU A 120 8.14 -0.13 -30.67
C LEU A 120 8.92 -1.44 -30.60
N GLN A 121 9.47 -1.75 -29.41
CA GLN A 121 10.23 -2.98 -29.15
C GLN A 121 9.57 -3.79 -28.05
N ILE A 122 8.94 -4.90 -28.40
CA ILE A 122 8.15 -5.70 -27.45
C ILE A 122 8.85 -7.02 -27.17
N LEU A 123 9.10 -7.29 -25.90
CA LEU A 123 9.38 -8.61 -25.36
C LEU A 123 8.21 -9.03 -24.49
N ASN A 124 7.43 -9.99 -24.98
CA ASN A 124 6.31 -10.52 -24.21
C ASN A 124 6.80 -11.22 -22.92
N PHE A 125 5.89 -11.37 -21.96
CA PHE A 125 6.14 -11.90 -20.63
C PHE A 125 6.84 -13.27 -20.64
N THR A 126 7.94 -13.36 -19.89
CA THR A 126 8.72 -14.60 -19.71
C THR A 126 9.07 -14.79 -18.24
N ASN A 127 9.06 -16.03 -17.77
CA ASN A 127 9.58 -16.41 -16.45
C ASN A 127 11.06 -16.82 -16.50
N SER A 128 11.70 -16.78 -17.67
CA SER A 128 13.13 -17.00 -17.83
C SER A 128 13.88 -15.68 -17.71
N LEU A 129 14.47 -15.46 -16.53
CA LEU A 129 15.29 -14.29 -16.24
C LEU A 129 16.52 -14.21 -17.16
N GLU A 130 17.05 -15.36 -17.59
CA GLU A 130 18.16 -15.43 -18.54
C GLU A 130 17.74 -14.89 -19.92
N LYS A 131 16.60 -15.35 -20.47
CA LYS A 131 16.07 -14.82 -21.75
C LYS A 131 15.82 -13.31 -21.67
N PHE A 132 15.23 -12.86 -20.56
CA PHE A 132 15.01 -11.45 -20.31
C PHE A 132 16.33 -10.67 -20.28
N LYS A 133 17.34 -11.17 -19.54
CA LYS A 133 18.67 -10.57 -19.46
C LYS A 133 19.33 -10.43 -20.82
N ILE A 134 19.35 -11.51 -21.60
CA ILE A 134 19.92 -11.51 -22.96
C ILE A 134 19.22 -10.46 -23.84
N TYR A 135 17.90 -10.37 -23.76
CA TYR A 135 17.15 -9.39 -24.54
C TYR A 135 17.50 -7.95 -24.14
N ILE A 136 17.42 -7.62 -22.85
CA ILE A 136 17.72 -6.26 -22.36
C ILE A 136 19.15 -5.86 -22.71
N THR A 137 20.14 -6.73 -22.48
CA THR A 137 21.55 -6.41 -22.77
C THR A 137 21.79 -6.18 -24.27
N ASN A 138 21.20 -7.02 -25.13
CA ASN A 138 21.61 -7.07 -26.55
C ASN A 138 20.69 -6.29 -27.51
N LYS A 139 19.45 -5.96 -27.11
CA LYS A 139 18.46 -5.36 -28.00
C LYS A 139 18.10 -3.92 -27.64
N VAL A 140 18.24 -3.55 -26.37
CA VAL A 140 17.85 -2.22 -25.88
C VAL A 140 19.04 -1.27 -26.01
N MET A 141 18.83 -0.20 -26.77
CA MET A 141 19.81 0.87 -27.04
C MET A 141 19.07 2.19 -27.21
N ALA A 142 19.68 3.28 -26.74
CA ALA A 142 19.27 4.64 -27.08
C ALA A 142 19.62 4.92 -28.54
N LYS A 143 18.61 5.24 -29.36
CA LYS A 143 18.75 5.64 -30.78
C LYS A 143 17.49 6.36 -31.22
N GLY A 144 17.60 7.30 -32.16
CA GLY A 144 16.43 7.94 -32.76
C GLY A 144 15.92 9.12 -31.94
N GLY A 145 14.67 9.51 -32.18
CA GLY A 145 14.10 10.78 -31.75
C GLY A 145 14.39 11.91 -32.74
N GLY A 146 14.15 13.15 -32.31
CA GLY A 146 14.41 14.33 -33.14
C GLY A 146 13.84 15.61 -32.54
N ASP A 147 12.55 15.64 -32.21
CA ASP A 147 12.01 16.66 -31.31
C ASP A 147 12.07 16.20 -29.84
N VAL A 148 11.51 17.00 -28.92
CA VAL A 148 11.60 16.71 -27.47
C VAL A 148 10.50 15.76 -27.02
N ALA A 149 9.39 15.69 -27.73
CA ALA A 149 8.31 14.77 -27.40
C ALA A 149 8.53 13.43 -28.12
N GLU A 150 7.97 12.35 -27.54
CA GLU A 150 8.19 10.98 -28.02
C GLU A 150 6.87 10.18 -28.13
N ASP A 151 6.87 8.99 -28.75
CA ASP A 151 5.70 8.08 -28.83
C ASP A 151 5.41 7.35 -27.50
N VAL A 152 5.35 8.11 -26.41
CA VAL A 152 5.02 7.61 -25.06
C VAL A 152 3.67 6.89 -25.06
N LEU A 153 2.66 7.46 -25.74
CA LEU A 153 1.32 6.88 -25.77
C LEU A 153 1.27 5.57 -26.58
N GLY A 154 2.01 5.47 -27.68
CA GLY A 154 2.16 4.23 -28.43
C GLY A 154 2.89 3.17 -27.63
N GLY A 155 3.98 3.52 -26.93
CA GLY A 155 4.69 2.63 -26.02
C GLY A 155 3.80 2.06 -24.92
N LEU A 156 3.06 2.93 -24.22
CA LEU A 156 2.10 2.51 -23.20
C LEU A 156 0.96 1.67 -23.80
N ASN A 157 0.39 2.07 -24.94
CA ASN A 157 -0.68 1.33 -25.57
C ASN A 157 -0.22 -0.07 -25.99
N ALA A 158 0.96 -0.21 -26.61
CA ALA A 158 1.55 -1.49 -26.98
C ALA A 158 1.75 -2.41 -25.76
N ALA A 159 2.31 -1.89 -24.67
CA ALA A 159 2.45 -2.64 -23.42
C ALA A 159 1.09 -3.13 -22.87
N ILE A 160 0.02 -2.36 -23.04
CA ILE A 160 -1.34 -2.71 -22.57
C ILE A 160 -2.05 -3.70 -23.51
N THR A 161 -1.90 -3.54 -24.83
CA THR A 161 -2.72 -4.26 -25.82
C THR A 161 -2.03 -5.45 -26.46
N GLU A 162 -0.72 -5.42 -26.61
CA GLU A 162 0.02 -6.44 -27.35
C GLU A 162 0.70 -7.47 -26.44
N MET A 163 0.97 -7.11 -25.18
CA MET A 163 1.53 -8.04 -24.19
C MET A 163 0.45 -8.88 -23.51
N THR A 164 0.79 -10.12 -23.17
CA THR A 164 -0.15 -11.11 -22.62
C THR A 164 -0.16 -11.10 -21.08
N TRP A 165 -0.88 -10.15 -20.50
CA TRP A 165 -1.10 -10.08 -19.05
C TRP A 165 -1.96 -11.26 -18.57
N SER A 166 -1.38 -12.16 -17.79
CA SER A 166 -1.99 -13.44 -17.38
C SER A 166 -2.21 -13.57 -15.87
N ASN A 167 -1.50 -12.78 -15.06
CA ASN A 167 -1.55 -12.88 -13.61
C ASN A 167 -2.48 -11.81 -12.97
N PRO A 168 -2.95 -12.05 -11.72
CA PRO A 168 -3.84 -11.12 -11.01
C PRO A 168 -3.18 -9.79 -10.67
N THR A 169 -1.90 -9.81 -10.32
CA THR A 169 -1.10 -8.61 -10.05
C THR A 169 -0.35 -8.23 -11.31
N ARG A 170 -0.61 -7.02 -11.81
CA ARG A 170 -0.07 -6.52 -13.08
C ARG A 170 0.60 -5.19 -12.82
N ILE A 171 1.90 -5.10 -13.03
CA ILE A 171 2.70 -3.93 -12.67
C ILE A 171 3.38 -3.40 -13.92
N LEU A 172 3.21 -2.12 -14.20
CA LEU A 172 3.87 -1.42 -15.29
C LEU A 172 4.74 -0.31 -14.71
N ILE A 173 6.05 -0.39 -14.98
CA ILE A 173 7.04 0.60 -14.58
C ILE A 173 7.52 1.28 -15.84
N HIS A 174 7.09 2.53 -16.04
CA HIS A 174 7.51 3.35 -17.16
C HIS A 174 8.67 4.23 -16.74
N ILE A 175 9.76 4.23 -17.49
CA ILE A 175 10.94 5.05 -17.28
C ILE A 175 11.17 5.86 -18.55
N GLY A 176 11.31 7.18 -18.40
CA GLY A 176 11.56 8.07 -19.53
C GLY A 176 11.94 9.47 -19.09
N ASP A 177 12.50 10.22 -20.03
CA ASP A 177 13.00 11.57 -19.81
C ASP A 177 12.28 12.63 -20.67
N ALA A 178 11.35 12.20 -21.54
CA ALA A 178 10.55 13.03 -22.42
C ALA A 178 9.02 12.83 -22.27
N PRO A 179 8.20 13.86 -22.53
CA PRO A 179 6.74 13.77 -22.54
C PRO A 179 6.19 13.22 -23.88
N PRO A 180 4.91 12.78 -23.94
CA PRO A 180 4.23 12.46 -25.20
C PRO A 180 4.02 13.70 -26.08
N HIS A 181 3.85 13.47 -27.39
CA HIS A 181 3.41 14.50 -28.32
C HIS A 181 2.07 15.14 -27.94
N GLY A 182 1.98 16.44 -28.24
CA GLY A 182 0.84 17.31 -28.01
C GLY A 182 1.16 18.46 -27.06
N ARG A 183 0.76 19.68 -27.45
CA ARG A 183 0.92 20.92 -26.66
C ARG A 183 0.32 20.88 -25.25
N ARG A 184 -0.55 19.90 -24.97
CA ARG A 184 -1.11 19.67 -23.63
C ARG A 184 -0.07 19.12 -22.65
N PHE A 185 0.94 18.40 -23.15
CA PHE A 185 1.92 17.69 -22.33
C PHE A 185 3.27 18.41 -22.26
N THR A 186 3.56 19.30 -23.20
CA THR A 186 4.86 19.97 -23.29
C THR A 186 4.75 21.37 -23.88
N LYS A 187 5.70 22.24 -23.51
CA LYS A 187 5.95 23.53 -24.14
C LYS A 187 7.21 23.53 -25.00
N PHE A 188 7.94 22.42 -25.03
CA PHE A 188 9.13 22.25 -25.85
C PHE A 188 8.77 22.10 -27.33
N ASN A 189 9.79 22.03 -28.19
CA ASN A 189 9.58 21.75 -29.61
C ASN A 189 8.91 20.38 -29.78
N ASP A 190 7.89 20.33 -30.63
CA ASP A 190 7.05 19.16 -30.86
C ASP A 190 6.61 19.13 -32.32
N ASP A 191 7.00 18.08 -33.05
CA ASP A 191 6.66 17.91 -34.47
C ASP A 191 5.20 17.45 -34.67
N TYR A 192 4.56 16.97 -33.60
CA TYR A 192 3.15 16.57 -33.56
C TYR A 192 2.36 17.38 -32.50
N PRO A 193 2.30 18.72 -32.63
CA PRO A 193 1.75 19.60 -31.58
C PRO A 193 0.25 19.40 -31.31
N ASN A 194 -0.46 18.76 -32.25
CA ASN A 194 -1.89 18.44 -32.11
C ASN A 194 -2.13 17.08 -31.43
N GLY A 195 -1.08 16.39 -31.01
CA GLY A 195 -1.13 15.07 -30.37
C GLY A 195 -0.66 13.94 -31.28
N ASP A 196 -0.75 12.71 -30.76
CA ASP A 196 -0.33 11.48 -31.44
C ASP A 196 -0.93 11.35 -32.86
N PRO A 197 -0.11 11.14 -33.90
CA PRO A 197 -0.53 11.05 -35.30
C PRO A 197 -1.35 9.78 -35.61
N ASN A 198 -1.33 8.76 -34.76
CA ASN A 198 -2.17 7.56 -34.88
C ASN A 198 -3.52 7.71 -34.15
N GLY A 199 -3.80 8.88 -33.58
CA GLY A 199 -5.04 9.19 -32.88
C GLY A 199 -5.13 8.61 -31.46
N LEU A 200 -4.01 8.17 -30.87
CA LEU A 200 -4.00 7.80 -29.46
C LEU A 200 -4.20 9.03 -28.58
N THR A 201 -4.96 8.88 -27.50
CA THR A 201 -5.13 9.93 -26.49
C THR A 201 -4.73 9.39 -25.14
N ALA A 202 -4.21 10.23 -24.25
CA ALA A 202 -3.90 9.82 -22.88
C ALA A 202 -5.13 9.23 -22.20
N GLU A 203 -6.32 9.78 -22.46
CA GLU A 203 -7.58 9.25 -21.97
C GLU A 203 -7.85 7.82 -22.46
N SER A 204 -7.70 7.55 -23.76
CA SER A 204 -8.01 6.22 -24.31
C SER A 204 -7.01 5.17 -23.80
N VAL A 205 -5.73 5.51 -23.73
CA VAL A 205 -4.65 4.60 -23.29
C VAL A 205 -4.75 4.34 -21.79
N LEU A 206 -4.82 5.39 -20.96
CA LEU A 206 -4.78 5.24 -19.51
C LEU A 206 -6.10 4.68 -18.94
N LYS A 207 -7.26 4.99 -19.53
CA LYS A 207 -8.51 4.31 -19.16
C LYS A 207 -8.45 2.81 -19.46
N LYS A 208 -7.84 2.42 -20.60
CA LYS A 208 -7.63 1.00 -20.94
C LYS A 208 -6.69 0.31 -19.95
N MET A 209 -5.62 1.00 -19.53
CA MET A 209 -4.73 0.52 -18.47
C MET A 209 -5.48 0.23 -17.16
N LYS A 210 -6.34 1.17 -16.74
CA LYS A 210 -7.20 1.04 -15.55
C LYS A 210 -8.19 -0.11 -15.68
N LEU A 211 -8.86 -0.25 -16.82
CA LEU A 211 -9.78 -1.37 -17.09
C LEU A 211 -9.08 -2.72 -17.01
N LYS A 212 -7.83 -2.81 -17.48
CA LYS A 212 -7.00 -4.00 -17.35
C LYS A 212 -6.39 -4.20 -15.96
N LYS A 213 -6.67 -3.32 -15.00
CA LYS A 213 -6.14 -3.34 -13.63
C LYS A 213 -4.61 -3.43 -13.58
N ILE A 214 -3.94 -2.81 -14.55
CA ILE A 214 -2.47 -2.70 -14.57
C ILE A 214 -2.11 -1.57 -13.61
N LEU A 215 -1.19 -1.76 -12.67
CA LEU A 215 -0.75 -0.74 -11.72
C LEU A 215 0.40 0.07 -12.32
N TYR A 216 0.21 1.37 -12.45
CA TYR A 216 1.13 2.24 -13.16
C TYR A 216 2.07 2.99 -12.22
N TYR A 217 3.36 2.91 -12.50
CA TYR A 217 4.43 3.63 -11.83
C TYR A 217 5.32 4.34 -12.84
N PHE A 218 5.82 5.52 -12.49
CA PHE A 218 6.71 6.29 -13.36
C PHE A 218 8.07 6.56 -12.69
N GLY A 219 9.16 6.18 -13.34
CA GLY A 219 10.53 6.53 -12.99
C GLY A 219 10.94 7.79 -13.74
N LYS A 220 10.95 8.93 -13.03
CA LYS A 220 11.22 10.26 -13.59
C LYS A 220 12.73 10.48 -13.72
N ILE A 221 13.21 10.68 -14.95
CA ILE A 221 14.62 10.98 -15.26
C ILE A 221 14.89 12.48 -15.36
N ASN A 222 13.89 13.35 -15.51
CA ASN A 222 14.07 14.79 -15.40
C ASN A 222 12.70 15.48 -15.26
N ASP A 223 12.70 16.82 -15.10
CA ASP A 223 11.50 17.63 -14.92
C ASP A 223 10.69 17.87 -16.20
N SER A 224 11.20 17.49 -17.38
CA SER A 224 10.51 17.66 -18.67
C SER A 224 9.18 16.90 -18.74
N THR A 225 9.02 15.88 -17.90
CA THR A 225 7.83 15.02 -17.81
C THR A 225 6.77 15.51 -16.82
N ASP A 226 7.00 16.61 -16.08
CA ASP A 226 6.10 17.04 -15.00
C ASP A 226 4.71 17.43 -15.47
N VAL A 227 4.62 18.10 -16.63
CA VAL A 227 3.32 18.48 -17.22
C VAL A 227 2.55 17.23 -17.64
N MET A 228 3.21 16.26 -18.29
CA MET A 228 2.64 14.95 -18.59
C MET A 228 2.10 14.27 -17.33
N LEU A 229 2.90 14.23 -16.26
CA LEU A 229 2.53 13.57 -15.01
C LEU A 229 1.29 14.21 -14.38
N ASN A 230 1.17 15.54 -14.42
CA ASN A 230 -0.02 16.22 -13.93
C ASN A 230 -1.26 15.85 -14.76
N VAL A 231 -1.15 15.86 -16.08
CA VAL A 231 -2.25 15.46 -16.98
C VAL A 231 -2.64 14.00 -16.75
N PHE A 232 -1.67 13.09 -16.61
CA PHE A 232 -1.94 11.68 -16.34
C PHE A 232 -2.64 11.51 -15.00
N ARG A 233 -2.26 12.28 -13.98
CA ARG A 233 -2.92 12.25 -12.67
C ARG A 233 -4.37 12.69 -12.71
N GLU A 234 -4.72 13.66 -13.55
CA GLU A 234 -6.11 14.05 -13.78
C GLU A 234 -6.96 12.91 -14.36
N ILE A 235 -6.35 12.03 -15.16
CA ILE A 235 -7.06 10.94 -15.86
C ILE A 235 -7.21 9.70 -14.99
N ILE A 236 -6.13 9.24 -14.34
CA ILE A 236 -6.10 7.97 -13.60
C ILE A 236 -5.98 8.12 -12.08
N GLY A 237 -5.62 9.29 -11.58
CA GLY A 237 -5.37 9.53 -10.17
C GLY A 237 -3.90 9.59 -9.76
N ASP A 238 -3.59 9.33 -8.49
CA ASP A 238 -2.18 9.29 -8.06
C ASP A 238 -1.41 8.32 -8.95
N LEU A 239 -0.39 8.88 -9.59
CA LEU A 239 0.60 8.16 -10.34
C LEU A 239 1.85 8.22 -9.47
N PRO A 240 2.22 7.13 -8.78
CA PRO A 240 3.42 7.12 -7.98
C PRO A 240 4.64 7.36 -8.88
N VAL A 241 5.41 8.38 -8.51
CA VAL A 241 6.62 8.77 -9.23
C VAL A 241 7.83 8.52 -8.36
N PHE A 242 8.84 7.91 -8.95
CA PHE A 242 10.15 7.75 -8.35
C PHE A 242 11.11 8.70 -9.04
N ASP A 243 11.61 9.67 -8.29
CA ASP A 243 12.59 10.62 -8.79
C ASP A 243 13.97 9.96 -8.88
N LEU A 244 14.46 9.78 -10.10
CA LEU A 244 15.76 9.17 -10.39
C LEU A 244 16.88 10.23 -10.52
N MET A 245 16.59 11.50 -10.25
CA MET A 245 17.46 12.67 -10.43
C MET A 245 17.87 13.39 -9.16
N THR A 246 17.61 12.85 -7.96
CA THR A 246 18.23 13.43 -6.76
C THR A 246 19.73 13.11 -6.74
N MET A 247 20.45 14.01 -7.42
CA MET A 247 21.84 14.04 -7.85
C MET A 247 22.86 14.02 -6.72
N GLY A 248 24.00 13.44 -7.07
CA GLY A 248 25.25 13.42 -6.34
C GLY A 248 26.09 12.27 -6.87
N ASP A 249 26.57 12.39 -8.12
CA ASP A 249 27.66 11.67 -8.84
C ASP A 249 27.95 10.18 -8.54
N ASN A 250 27.05 9.45 -7.88
CA ASN A 250 27.27 8.06 -7.50
C ASN A 250 26.19 7.17 -8.12
N PRO A 251 26.49 6.54 -9.27
CA PRO A 251 25.64 5.53 -9.89
C PRO A 251 25.15 4.45 -8.91
N GLU A 252 25.91 4.07 -7.88
CA GLU A 252 25.49 3.06 -6.90
C GLU A 252 24.34 3.51 -6.00
N LEU A 253 24.23 4.81 -5.67
CA LEU A 253 23.12 5.35 -4.86
C LEU A 253 21.81 5.39 -5.66
N LEU A 254 21.91 5.61 -6.97
CA LEU A 254 20.77 5.54 -7.89
C LEU A 254 20.23 4.10 -8.00
N VAL A 255 21.14 3.11 -8.05
CA VAL A 255 20.77 1.68 -8.03
C VAL A 255 19.92 1.37 -6.81
N ASP A 256 20.36 1.76 -5.61
CA ASP A 256 19.67 1.44 -4.36
C ASP A 256 18.30 2.13 -4.26
N LYS A 257 18.20 3.41 -4.64
CA LYS A 257 16.92 4.13 -4.69
C LYS A 257 15.95 3.49 -5.68
N PHE A 258 16.39 3.19 -6.90
CA PHE A 258 15.55 2.56 -7.92
C PHE A 258 15.11 1.15 -7.48
N CYS A 259 16.02 0.35 -6.92
CA CYS A 259 15.70 -0.99 -6.42
C CYS A 259 14.70 -0.92 -5.26
N LYS A 260 14.88 0.00 -4.31
CA LYS A 260 13.95 0.22 -3.19
C LYS A 260 12.59 0.68 -3.67
N ALA A 261 12.56 1.69 -4.54
CA ALA A 261 11.35 2.24 -5.12
C ALA A 261 10.56 1.16 -5.87
N THR A 262 11.23 0.45 -6.76
CA THR A 262 10.62 -0.61 -7.57
C THR A 262 10.17 -1.80 -6.72
N SER A 263 10.99 -2.22 -5.75
CA SER A 263 10.61 -3.29 -4.82
C SER A 263 9.39 -2.89 -4.00
N SER A 264 9.38 -1.65 -3.48
CA SER A 264 8.24 -1.09 -2.75
C SER A 264 6.99 -1.03 -3.64
N ALA A 265 7.12 -0.64 -4.91
CA ALA A 265 6.03 -0.66 -5.88
C ALA A 265 5.43 -2.07 -6.04
N ILE A 266 6.30 -3.07 -6.20
CA ILE A 266 5.91 -4.47 -6.35
C ILE A 266 5.22 -4.98 -5.09
N PHE A 267 5.80 -4.78 -3.91
CA PHE A 267 5.20 -5.22 -2.66
C PHE A 267 3.87 -4.51 -2.39
N SER A 268 3.81 -3.20 -2.59
CA SER A 268 2.57 -2.43 -2.46
C SER A 268 1.49 -2.95 -3.41
N SER A 269 1.86 -3.26 -4.65
CA SER A 269 0.97 -3.84 -5.66
C SER A 269 0.40 -5.18 -5.22
N ILE A 270 1.26 -6.09 -4.74
CA ILE A 270 0.86 -7.41 -4.24
C ILE A 270 -0.06 -7.26 -3.02
N THR A 271 0.27 -6.36 -2.08
CA THR A 271 -0.60 -6.09 -0.93
C THR A 271 -1.96 -5.55 -1.38
N LEU A 272 -1.99 -4.66 -2.36
CA LEU A 272 -3.23 -4.08 -2.87
C LEU A 272 -4.12 -5.13 -3.55
N THR A 273 -3.53 -6.06 -4.31
CA THR A 273 -4.29 -7.10 -5.01
C THR A 273 -4.73 -8.25 -4.10
N THR A 274 -3.99 -8.55 -3.02
CA THR A 274 -4.46 -9.51 -1.99
C THR A 274 -5.67 -8.99 -1.23
N THR A 275 -5.65 -7.71 -0.89
CA THR A 275 -6.64 -7.08 -0.01
C THR A 275 -7.90 -6.66 -0.76
N LEU A 276 -7.81 -6.25 -2.03
CA LEU A 276 -8.89 -5.52 -2.73
C LEU A 276 -9.29 -6.11 -4.09
N ARG A 277 -9.27 -7.44 -4.24
CA ARG A 277 -9.48 -8.15 -5.52
C ARG A 277 -10.76 -7.77 -6.29
N ASN A 278 -11.80 -7.26 -5.61
CA ASN A 278 -13.17 -7.12 -6.14
C ASN A 278 -13.73 -5.70 -6.23
N SER A 279 -12.92 -4.65 -6.37
CA SER A 279 -13.45 -3.29 -6.53
C SER A 279 -12.86 -2.57 -7.73
N GLU A 280 -13.66 -1.68 -8.32
CA GLU A 280 -13.22 -0.58 -9.19
C GLU A 280 -12.23 0.39 -8.47
N SER A 281 -11.82 0.07 -7.22
CA SER A 281 -11.23 0.99 -6.25
C SER A 281 -9.70 1.00 -6.18
N ILE A 282 -8.99 0.09 -6.84
CA ILE A 282 -7.51 0.03 -6.83
C ILE A 282 -6.90 1.40 -7.21
N TYR A 283 -7.42 2.02 -8.27
CA TYR A 283 -7.01 3.37 -8.71
C TYR A 283 -7.65 4.52 -7.90
N SER A 284 -8.83 4.30 -7.30
CA SER A 284 -9.46 5.30 -6.41
C SER A 284 -8.69 5.49 -5.08
N LEU A 285 -7.88 4.50 -4.68
CA LEU A 285 -7.01 4.58 -3.51
C LEU A 285 -5.72 5.32 -3.78
N GLN A 286 -5.21 5.19 -5.01
CA GLN A 286 -4.16 6.04 -5.50
C GLN A 286 -4.61 7.51 -5.44
N GLN A 287 -5.78 7.88 -5.99
CA GLN A 287 -6.34 9.26 -5.98
C GLN A 287 -6.37 10.02 -4.63
N LYS A 288 -6.18 9.34 -3.50
CA LYS A 288 -6.42 9.83 -2.16
C LYS A 288 -5.25 10.54 -1.45
N LYS A 289 -4.11 10.76 -2.13
CA LYS A 289 -2.98 11.55 -1.59
C LYS A 289 -3.13 13.07 -1.68
N LEU A 290 -4.19 13.58 -2.30
CA LEU A 290 -4.39 15.03 -2.53
C LEU A 290 -4.81 15.82 -1.27
N HIS A 291 -5.01 15.16 -0.12
CA HIS A 291 -5.46 15.80 1.13
C HIS A 291 -4.58 15.41 2.33
N ILE A 292 -3.26 15.38 2.15
CA ILE A 292 -2.32 15.13 3.25
C ILE A 292 -1.73 16.46 3.75
N ASN A 293 -1.70 16.66 5.06
CA ASN A 293 -0.92 17.72 5.70
C ASN A 293 0.17 17.09 6.58
N PRO A 294 1.45 17.14 6.17
CA PRO A 294 2.53 16.53 6.93
C PRO A 294 2.86 17.30 8.22
N HIS A 295 2.35 18.51 8.39
CA HIS A 295 2.61 19.36 9.54
C HIS A 295 1.61 19.10 10.66
N GLU A 296 2.12 19.12 11.89
CA GLU A 296 1.28 19.03 13.08
C GLU A 296 0.37 20.27 13.17
N PRO A 297 -0.93 20.11 13.44
CA PRO A 297 -1.84 21.23 13.55
C PRO A 297 -1.58 22.04 14.82
N ASP A 298 -1.99 23.31 14.82
CA ASP A 298 -2.07 24.10 16.04
C ASP A 298 -3.21 23.57 16.93
N TRP A 299 -2.88 22.83 17.98
CA TRP A 299 -3.84 22.21 18.87
C TRP A 299 -4.71 23.19 19.66
N THR A 300 -4.34 24.48 19.74
CA THR A 300 -5.12 25.48 20.48
C THR A 300 -6.47 25.74 19.85
N THR A 301 -6.58 25.62 18.53
CA THR A 301 -7.80 25.89 17.76
C THR A 301 -8.67 24.67 17.53
N HIS A 302 -8.23 23.48 17.94
CA HIS A 302 -8.91 22.22 17.64
C HIS A 302 -9.81 21.77 18.81
N PRO A 303 -11.06 21.37 18.53
CA PRO A 303 -11.99 20.95 19.55
C PRO A 303 -11.53 19.66 20.23
N GLU A 304 -11.73 19.60 21.54
CA GLU A 304 -11.55 18.37 22.30
C GLU A 304 -12.76 17.45 22.09
N LYS A 305 -12.48 16.17 21.95
CA LYS A 305 -13.44 15.09 21.79
C LYS A 305 -13.34 14.15 22.98
N THR A 306 -14.44 13.43 23.24
CA THR A 306 -14.48 12.34 24.23
C THR A 306 -14.59 11.02 23.49
N GLY A 307 -13.95 10.00 24.02
CA GLY A 307 -14.00 8.65 23.45
C GLY A 307 -13.65 7.57 24.47
N LYS A 308 -13.67 6.33 23.98
CA LYS A 308 -13.31 5.13 24.74
C LYS A 308 -12.13 4.43 24.10
N LEU A 309 -11.08 4.19 24.88
CA LEU A 309 -9.97 3.32 24.51
C LEU A 309 -10.23 1.89 24.96
N LEU A 310 -10.30 0.97 24.01
CA LEU A 310 -10.32 -0.46 24.24
C LEU A 310 -8.89 -1.00 24.14
N CYS A 311 -8.36 -1.45 25.28
CA CYS A 311 -7.02 -2.00 25.42
C CYS A 311 -7.10 -3.52 25.62
N CYS A 312 -6.42 -4.30 24.78
CA CYS A 312 -6.30 -5.73 25.02
C CYS A 312 -5.15 -6.01 26.01
N ILE A 313 -5.40 -6.87 26.98
CA ILE A 313 -4.39 -7.44 27.86
C ILE A 313 -3.55 -8.41 27.00
N PRO A 314 -2.21 -8.25 26.95
CA PRO A 314 -1.38 -9.15 26.16
C PRO A 314 -1.37 -10.57 26.76
N PRO A 315 -1.43 -11.62 25.91
CA PRO A 315 -1.32 -13.00 26.38
C PRO A 315 0.07 -13.25 26.98
N ARG A 316 0.11 -14.04 28.05
CA ARG A 316 1.33 -14.37 28.82
C ARG A 316 1.84 -15.77 28.51
N THR A 317 0.95 -16.64 28.04
CA THR A 317 1.24 -18.05 27.78
C THR A 317 0.85 -18.44 26.36
N LEU A 318 1.48 -19.51 25.85
CA LEU A 318 1.08 -20.08 24.56
C LEU A 318 -0.33 -20.68 24.62
N ALA A 319 -0.79 -21.11 25.80
CA ALA A 319 -2.15 -21.58 25.99
C ALA A 319 -3.16 -20.45 25.78
N GLU A 320 -2.93 -19.26 26.34
CA GLU A 320 -3.76 -18.07 26.10
C GLU A 320 -3.77 -17.64 24.63
N VAL A 321 -2.62 -17.70 23.94
CA VAL A 321 -2.57 -17.41 22.49
C VAL A 321 -3.39 -18.41 21.68
N LYS A 322 -3.47 -19.67 22.13
CA LYS A 322 -4.23 -20.75 21.48
C LYS A 322 -5.68 -20.82 21.95
N ASP A 323 -6.06 -20.06 22.96
CA ASP A 323 -7.42 -20.05 23.49
C ASP A 323 -8.33 -19.27 22.55
N GLU A 324 -9.28 -19.99 21.97
CA GLU A 324 -10.25 -19.48 21.01
C GLU A 324 -11.17 -18.38 21.60
N TYR A 325 -11.24 -18.27 22.94
CA TYR A 325 -12.08 -17.30 23.64
C TYR A 325 -11.31 -16.11 24.20
N TYR A 326 -9.98 -16.10 24.12
CA TYR A 326 -9.17 -15.06 24.76
C TYR A 326 -9.54 -13.66 24.27
N PHE A 327 -9.71 -13.48 22.97
CA PHE A 327 -10.01 -12.19 22.33
C PHE A 327 -11.51 -11.90 22.16
N THR A 328 -12.39 -12.75 22.71
CA THR A 328 -13.85 -12.60 22.51
C THR A 328 -14.59 -12.08 23.72
N ASN A 329 -14.02 -12.08 24.93
CA ASN A 329 -14.77 -11.68 26.13
C ASN A 329 -13.98 -10.98 27.25
N SER A 330 -12.80 -11.47 27.65
CA SER A 330 -12.21 -11.10 28.96
C SER A 330 -10.90 -10.33 28.91
N SER A 331 -10.30 -10.18 27.72
CA SER A 331 -8.99 -9.54 27.57
C SER A 331 -9.07 -8.04 27.33
N PHE A 332 -10.24 -7.44 27.07
CA PHE A 332 -10.34 -6.02 26.79
C PHE A 332 -10.70 -5.20 28.03
N ILE A 333 -10.00 -4.09 28.21
CA ILE A 333 -10.26 -3.07 29.24
C ILE A 333 -10.64 -1.79 28.53
N GLU A 334 -11.76 -1.20 28.93
CA GLU A 334 -12.21 0.11 28.46
C GLU A 334 -11.67 1.22 29.38
N GLN A 335 -11.20 2.31 28.79
CA GLN A 335 -10.74 3.52 29.48
C GLN A 335 -11.29 4.76 28.80
N ASP A 336 -11.78 5.72 29.57
CA ASP A 336 -12.18 7.02 29.03
C ASP A 336 -10.96 7.79 28.53
N ILE A 337 -11.14 8.51 27.42
CA ILE A 337 -10.12 9.40 26.86
C ILE A 337 -10.74 10.72 26.41
N PHE A 338 -10.04 11.81 26.70
CA PHE A 338 -10.20 13.09 26.05
C PHE A 338 -9.09 13.26 25.02
N PHE A 339 -9.45 13.63 23.79
CA PHE A 339 -8.47 13.73 22.72
C PHE A 339 -8.78 14.83 21.70
N LYS A 340 -7.74 15.29 21.01
CA LYS A 340 -7.86 16.14 19.82
C LYS A 340 -7.38 15.37 18.60
N LEU A 341 -8.03 15.58 17.46
CA LEU A 341 -7.73 14.90 16.20
C LEU A 341 -7.47 15.94 15.10
N ALA A 342 -6.41 15.75 14.32
CA ALA A 342 -6.10 16.59 13.18
C ALA A 342 -7.19 16.47 12.09
N PRO A 343 -7.55 17.56 11.40
CA PRO A 343 -8.59 17.56 10.38
C PRO A 343 -8.14 16.85 9.09
N GLN A 344 -6.83 16.76 8.86
CA GLN A 344 -6.23 16.14 7.68
C GLN A 344 -5.23 15.07 8.12
N PRO A 345 -5.14 13.96 7.37
CA PRO A 345 -4.12 12.95 7.61
C PRO A 345 -2.74 13.51 7.29
N PHE A 346 -1.71 13.04 7.99
CA PHE A 346 -0.31 13.35 7.68
C PHE A 346 0.38 12.24 6.88
N SER A 347 -0.24 11.07 6.79
CA SER A 347 0.25 9.95 6.00
C SER A 347 -0.88 9.04 5.53
N VAL A 348 -0.65 8.32 4.44
CA VAL A 348 -1.59 7.38 3.82
C VAL A 348 -0.86 6.07 3.58
N GLY A 349 -1.31 5.00 4.23
CA GLY A 349 -0.90 3.63 3.93
C GLY A 349 -1.86 2.96 2.96
N THR A 350 -1.55 1.71 2.58
CA THR A 350 -2.36 0.92 1.64
C THR A 350 -3.82 0.77 2.08
N GLU A 351 -4.06 0.66 3.39
CA GLU A 351 -5.39 0.41 3.98
C GLU A 351 -5.96 1.58 4.80
N ARG A 352 -5.11 2.46 5.31
CA ARG A 352 -5.48 3.41 6.36
C ARG A 352 -4.81 4.77 6.17
N TYR A 353 -5.53 5.81 6.53
CA TYR A 353 -5.01 7.14 6.80
C TYR A 353 -4.42 7.20 8.21
N ALA A 354 -3.35 7.98 8.40
CA ALA A 354 -2.80 8.30 9.69
C ALA A 354 -2.95 9.80 9.97
N TYR A 355 -3.48 10.13 11.16
CA TYR A 355 -3.75 11.47 11.63
C TYR A 355 -2.93 11.75 12.89
N PHE A 356 -2.46 12.98 13.03
CA PHE A 356 -1.95 13.44 14.31
C PHE A 356 -3.10 13.51 15.30
N ALA A 357 -2.82 13.15 16.55
CA ALA A 357 -3.78 13.27 17.63
C ALA A 357 -3.06 13.57 18.95
N LEU A 358 -3.82 14.06 19.91
CA LEU A 358 -3.33 14.44 21.23
C LEU A 358 -4.27 13.88 22.29
N ASP A 359 -3.75 13.08 23.21
CA ASP A 359 -4.47 12.67 24.43
C ASP A 359 -4.31 13.76 25.48
N THR A 360 -5.43 14.27 25.98
CA THR A 360 -5.52 15.37 26.95
C THR A 360 -6.03 14.92 28.33
N SER A 361 -6.22 13.62 28.54
CA SER A 361 -6.93 13.05 29.70
C SER A 361 -6.25 13.27 31.06
N LEU A 362 -4.91 13.39 31.10
CA LEU A 362 -4.12 13.41 32.34
C LEU A 362 -3.31 14.71 32.53
N GLY A 363 -3.71 15.81 31.89
CA GLY A 363 -3.07 17.13 32.02
C GLY A 363 -1.70 17.25 31.34
N GLN A 364 -1.06 16.14 30.98
CA GLN A 364 0.12 16.11 30.11
C GLN A 364 -0.29 15.60 28.73
N ALA A 365 -0.16 16.48 27.74
CA ALA A 365 -0.60 16.21 26.38
C ALA A 365 0.30 15.17 25.71
N ASN A 366 -0.21 13.95 25.52
CA ASN A 366 0.54 12.86 24.90
C ASN A 366 0.22 12.77 23.41
N LYS A 367 1.26 12.80 22.57
CA LYS A 367 1.09 12.68 21.11
C LYS A 367 0.73 11.25 20.71
N LEU A 368 -0.30 11.14 19.89
CA LEU A 368 -0.84 9.89 19.36
C LEU A 368 -0.85 9.92 17.83
N VAL A 369 -0.92 8.73 17.24
CA VAL A 369 -1.29 8.53 15.84
C VAL A 369 -2.62 7.78 15.83
N ILE A 370 -3.63 8.39 15.23
CA ILE A 370 -4.94 7.78 14.99
C ILE A 370 -5.00 7.30 13.54
N LYS A 371 -5.34 6.04 13.32
CA LYS A 371 -5.44 5.43 11.99
C LYS A 371 -6.88 5.06 11.64
N LYS A 372 -7.33 5.51 10.47
CA LYS A 372 -8.69 5.28 9.95
C LYS A 372 -8.64 4.50 8.64
N TYR A 373 -9.44 3.45 8.51
CA TYR A 373 -9.64 2.76 7.23
C TYR A 373 -10.28 3.69 6.19
N HIS A 374 -9.87 3.53 4.93
CA HIS A 374 -10.32 4.39 3.82
C HIS A 374 -11.64 3.97 3.18
N ASP A 375 -12.03 2.70 3.29
CA ASP A 375 -13.32 2.17 2.86
C ASP A 375 -14.17 1.89 4.11
N ILE A 376 -15.32 2.55 4.20
CA ILE A 376 -16.26 2.41 5.32
C ILE A 376 -16.79 0.98 5.41
N LYS A 377 -16.87 0.24 4.29
CA LYS A 377 -17.24 -1.17 4.28
C LYS A 377 -16.18 -2.07 4.92
N ILE A 378 -14.92 -1.63 4.93
CA ILE A 378 -13.76 -2.35 5.50
C ILE A 378 -13.45 -1.83 6.92
N GLY A 379 -13.75 -0.57 7.23
CA GLY A 379 -13.50 0.08 8.52
C GLY A 379 -14.45 -0.32 9.65
N THR A 380 -14.71 -1.62 9.79
CA THR A 380 -15.59 -2.15 10.85
C THR A 380 -14.87 -2.18 12.19
N ILE A 381 -15.63 -2.14 13.30
CA ILE A 381 -15.06 -2.33 14.66
C ILE A 381 -14.27 -3.64 14.73
N GLU A 382 -14.78 -4.71 14.09
CA GLU A 382 -14.12 -6.01 14.03
C GLU A 382 -12.73 -5.91 13.41
N ARG A 383 -12.57 -5.18 12.31
CA ARG A 383 -11.25 -4.97 11.67
C ARG A 383 -10.27 -4.22 12.57
N TYR A 384 -10.76 -3.30 13.40
CA TYR A 384 -9.93 -2.63 14.40
C TYR A 384 -9.57 -3.57 15.56
N LEU A 385 -10.51 -4.39 16.04
CA LEU A 385 -10.27 -5.41 17.06
C LEU A 385 -9.28 -6.46 16.57
N GLU A 386 -9.47 -7.03 15.37
CA GLU A 386 -8.54 -7.96 14.71
C GLU A 386 -7.14 -7.36 14.62
N SER A 387 -7.02 -6.07 14.31
CA SER A 387 -5.74 -5.37 14.32
C SER A 387 -5.08 -5.45 15.71
N VAL A 388 -5.82 -5.17 16.78
CA VAL A 388 -5.31 -5.26 18.15
C VAL A 388 -4.96 -6.70 18.54
N GLU A 389 -5.77 -7.69 18.15
CA GLU A 389 -5.49 -9.12 18.37
C GLU A 389 -4.14 -9.51 17.74
N ILE A 390 -3.93 -9.16 16.46
CA ILE A 390 -2.70 -9.44 15.72
C ILE A 390 -1.49 -8.80 16.41
N PHE A 391 -1.60 -7.52 16.83
CA PHE A 391 -0.52 -6.83 17.51
C PHE A 391 -0.16 -7.48 18.85
N ASN A 392 -1.15 -7.92 19.63
CA ASN A 392 -0.91 -8.58 20.92
C ASN A 392 -0.23 -9.95 20.77
N ILE A 393 -0.63 -10.72 19.75
CA ILE A 393 0.03 -11.99 19.41
C ILE A 393 1.47 -11.73 18.95
N ALA A 394 1.70 -10.74 18.09
CA ALA A 394 3.03 -10.36 17.63
C ALA A 394 3.93 -9.91 18.79
N TYR A 395 3.40 -9.09 19.71
CA TYR A 395 4.08 -8.66 20.91
C TYR A 395 4.50 -9.82 21.80
N PHE A 396 3.61 -10.80 22.04
CA PHE A 396 3.94 -12.01 22.79
C PHE A 396 5.10 -12.78 22.16
N PHE A 397 5.05 -13.05 20.85
CA PHE A 397 6.12 -13.78 20.16
C PHE A 397 7.43 -12.99 20.12
N SER A 398 7.37 -11.67 20.00
CA SER A 398 8.56 -10.80 20.07
C SER A 398 9.28 -10.91 21.41
N THR A 399 8.52 -11.01 22.51
CA THR A 399 9.07 -11.18 23.85
C THR A 399 9.80 -12.51 23.96
N LYS A 400 9.21 -13.60 23.46
CA LYS A 400 9.85 -14.93 23.43
C LYS A 400 11.09 -14.95 22.54
N PHE A 401 11.02 -14.31 21.37
CA PHE A 401 12.14 -14.17 20.45
C PHE A 401 13.30 -13.40 21.09
N ASN A 402 13.03 -12.24 21.69
CA ASN A 402 14.04 -11.41 22.36
C ASN A 402 14.79 -12.17 23.47
N ILE A 403 14.06 -12.97 24.27
CA ILE A 403 14.66 -13.84 25.29
C ILE A 403 15.56 -14.90 24.64
N ALA A 404 15.15 -15.48 23.51
CA ALA A 404 15.93 -16.50 22.82
C ALA A 404 17.21 -15.94 22.18
N VAL A 405 17.14 -14.75 21.56
CA VAL A 405 18.31 -14.15 20.90
C VAL A 405 19.34 -13.59 21.89
N GLU A 406 18.89 -13.11 23.06
CA GLU A 406 19.77 -12.67 24.15
C GLU A 406 20.64 -13.84 24.67
N ARG A 407 20.10 -15.06 24.72
CA ARG A 407 20.83 -16.28 25.12
C ARG A 407 21.96 -16.66 24.16
N VAL A 408 21.91 -16.20 22.91
CA VAL A 408 22.96 -16.45 21.90
C VAL A 408 23.82 -15.19 21.65
N GLY A 409 23.77 -14.21 22.55
CA GLY A 409 24.62 -13.02 22.52
C GLY A 409 24.21 -11.94 21.52
N ILE A 410 22.98 -12.01 20.98
CA ILE A 410 22.45 -10.99 20.06
C ILE A 410 21.70 -9.93 20.87
N ASN A 411 22.26 -8.72 20.92
CA ASN A 411 21.71 -7.61 21.72
C ASN A 411 20.65 -6.76 20.99
N LYS A 412 20.24 -7.14 19.77
CA LYS A 412 19.21 -6.43 19.01
C LYS A 412 17.83 -6.96 19.37
N LYS A 413 16.99 -6.10 19.96
CA LYS A 413 15.61 -6.45 20.35
C LYS A 413 14.61 -6.05 19.27
N VAL A 414 13.57 -6.87 19.10
CA VAL A 414 12.40 -6.57 18.28
C VAL A 414 11.29 -6.10 19.22
N THR A 415 10.77 -4.90 19.00
CA THR A 415 9.66 -4.35 19.81
C THR A 415 8.49 -4.00 18.89
N PHE A 416 7.29 -4.26 19.35
CA PHE A 416 6.05 -3.87 18.67
C PHE A 416 5.42 -2.68 19.38
N ILE A 417 4.78 -1.81 18.60
CA ILE A 417 4.03 -0.66 19.12
C ILE A 417 2.74 -1.19 19.74
N ASP A 418 2.37 -0.64 20.90
CA ASP A 418 1.07 -0.92 21.52
C ASP A 418 -0.04 -0.25 20.71
N VAL A 419 -1.01 -1.05 20.27
CA VAL A 419 -2.14 -0.61 19.44
C VAL A 419 -3.43 -0.86 20.19
N LYS A 420 -4.26 0.19 20.26
CA LYS A 420 -5.55 0.21 20.93
C LYS A 420 -6.65 0.50 19.92
N VAL A 421 -7.90 0.17 20.25
CA VAL A 421 -9.06 0.68 19.50
C VAL A 421 -9.59 1.92 20.22
N LEU A 422 -9.82 3.00 19.48
CA LEU A 422 -10.54 4.18 19.95
C LEU A 422 -11.93 4.18 19.34
N TYR A 423 -12.93 4.32 20.20
CA TYR A 423 -14.28 4.68 19.83
C TYR A 423 -14.48 6.17 20.09
N ASP A 424 -14.74 6.95 19.04
CA ASP A 424 -15.08 8.36 19.11
C ASP A 424 -16.59 8.50 19.32
N GLU A 425 -16.98 8.97 20.50
CA GLU A 425 -18.38 9.11 20.89
C GLU A 425 -19.07 10.28 20.15
N THR A 426 -18.30 11.21 19.57
CA THR A 426 -18.84 12.38 18.89
C THR A 426 -19.44 12.05 17.52
N ASP A 427 -18.85 11.08 16.82
CA ASP A 427 -19.24 10.71 15.45
C ASP A 427 -19.50 9.20 15.28
N ASN A 428 -19.49 8.44 16.38
CA ASN A 428 -19.67 6.98 16.40
C ASN A 428 -18.68 6.22 15.51
N THR A 429 -17.44 6.70 15.40
CA THR A 429 -16.40 6.10 14.55
C THR A 429 -15.36 5.36 15.37
N TYR A 430 -14.85 4.27 14.79
CA TYR A 430 -13.73 3.50 15.33
C TYR A 430 -12.42 3.82 14.63
N TYR A 431 -11.34 3.77 15.40
CA TYR A 431 -9.98 4.00 14.94
C TYR A 431 -8.99 3.04 15.61
N SER A 432 -7.85 2.79 14.96
CA SER A 432 -6.67 2.27 15.68
C SER A 432 -5.87 3.43 16.23
N VAL A 433 -5.34 3.29 17.45
CA VAL A 433 -4.53 4.31 18.10
C VAL A 433 -3.21 3.71 18.54
N GLU A 434 -2.14 4.44 18.28
CA GLU A 434 -0.78 4.09 18.70
C GLU A 434 -0.04 5.34 19.20
N LYS A 435 1.01 5.13 20.00
CA LYS A 435 1.85 6.23 20.47
C LYS A 435 2.62 6.84 19.30
N TYR A 436 2.71 8.17 19.23
CA TYR A 436 3.58 8.83 18.27
C TYR A 436 5.06 8.56 18.60
N ILE A 437 5.81 8.02 17.63
CA ILE A 437 7.25 7.77 17.76
C ILE A 437 7.99 8.77 16.89
N ASN A 438 8.80 9.62 17.52
CA ASN A 438 9.63 10.58 16.80
C ASN A 438 10.83 9.85 16.17
N ASN A 439 10.92 9.85 14.84
CA ASN A 439 11.85 9.03 14.05
C ASN A 439 13.35 9.39 14.19
N ALA A 440 13.74 10.27 15.11
CA ALA A 440 15.13 10.61 15.35
C ALA A 440 15.98 9.41 15.86
N ASN A 441 15.36 8.36 16.41
CA ASN A 441 16.07 7.20 17.00
C ASN A 441 15.63 5.81 16.49
N SER A 442 14.66 5.71 15.59
CA SER A 442 14.18 4.44 15.03
C SER A 442 14.80 4.19 13.65
N LYS A 443 15.93 3.48 13.62
CA LYS A 443 16.44 2.86 12.38
C LYS A 443 15.44 1.80 11.91
N ASN A 444 14.59 2.20 10.95
CA ASN A 444 13.84 1.42 9.97
C ASN A 444 13.18 0.09 10.40
N LEU A 445 11.86 0.05 10.24
CA LEU A 445 11.12 -1.09 9.65
C LEU A 445 9.80 -0.53 9.07
N MET A 446 9.86 -0.13 7.80
CA MET A 446 8.74 -0.11 6.86
C MET A 446 9.13 -0.98 5.68
#